data_AF-A0A0L6J478-F1
#
_entry.id   AF-A0A0L6J478-F1
#
_cell.length_a   1.000
_cell.length_b   1.000
_cell.length_c   1.000
_cell.angle_alpha   90.00
_cell.angle_beta   90.00
_cell.angle_gamma   90.00
#
_symmetry.space_group_name_H-M   'P 1'
#
loop_
_entity.id
_entity.type
_entity.pdbx_description
1 polymer ?
#
loop_
_entity_poly.entity_id
_entity_poly.type
_entity_poly.pdbx_seq_one_letter_code
_entity_poly.pdbx_strand_id
1 'polypeptide(L)'
;MLREHLADLAQGDEAFIRDTLEGEADLDGLVSALVHAIGEDEAHAVGLKAYQDQVAQRVSLYGERAEFKRRLLVQALEISGRPAIETDGGTVSLRPVAPKLIEGESADIPAEFWQPQPPKLDRRALLAALKEGRDVPGASLSNGGVTISIRRA
;
A
#
# COMPACT_ATOMS: atom_id res chain seq x y z
N MET A 1 -30.42 12.61 2.31
CA MET A 1 -28.98 12.67 2.60
C MET A 1 -28.58 11.73 3.73
N LEU A 2 -28.66 12.07 5.02
CA LEU A 2 -28.18 11.16 6.10
C LEU A 2 -28.96 9.84 6.20
N ARG A 3 -30.29 9.91 6.13
CA ARG A 3 -31.19 8.73 6.18
C ARG A 3 -30.94 7.75 5.02
N GLU A 4 -30.63 8.27 3.84
CA GLU A 4 -30.32 7.46 2.66
C GLU A 4 -28.97 6.75 2.83
N HIS A 5 -27.93 7.46 3.31
CA HIS A 5 -26.63 6.84 3.57
C HIS A 5 -26.67 5.79 4.69
N LEU A 6 -27.52 5.95 5.70
CA LEU A 6 -27.72 4.94 6.74
C LEU A 6 -28.44 3.69 6.20
N ALA A 7 -29.40 3.87 5.29
CA ALA A 7 -30.05 2.75 4.62
C ALA A 7 -29.08 2.00 3.69
N ASP A 8 -28.18 2.71 3.00
CA ASP A 8 -27.12 2.11 2.20
C ASP A 8 -26.12 1.32 3.07
N LEU A 9 -25.73 1.88 4.22
CA LEU A 9 -24.83 1.21 5.18
C LEU A 9 -25.44 -0.08 5.73
N ALA A 10 -26.74 -0.06 6.01
CA ALA A 10 -27.48 -1.24 6.48
C ALA A 10 -27.59 -2.34 5.41
N GLN A 11 -27.21 -2.07 4.15
CA GLN A 11 -27.26 -3.02 3.02
C GLN A 11 -28.61 -3.75 2.88
N GLY A 12 -29.71 -3.09 3.26
CA GLY A 12 -31.05 -3.68 3.25
C GLY A 12 -31.45 -4.48 4.50
N ASP A 13 -30.71 -4.38 5.62
CA ASP A 13 -31.16 -4.86 6.93
C ASP A 13 -32.31 -3.99 7.45
N GLU A 14 -33.53 -4.39 7.09
CA GLU A 14 -34.77 -3.73 7.51
C GLU A 14 -34.97 -3.73 9.03
N ALA A 15 -34.30 -4.60 9.79
CA ALA A 15 -34.38 -4.59 11.26
C ALA A 15 -33.49 -3.48 11.85
N PHE A 16 -32.24 -3.36 11.38
CA PHE A 16 -31.37 -2.24 11.75
C PHE A 16 -31.98 -0.89 11.39
N ILE A 17 -32.57 -0.78 10.19
CA ILE A 17 -33.24 0.44 9.70
C ILE A 17 -34.47 0.77 10.56
N ARG A 18 -35.26 -0.23 10.96
CA ARG A 18 -36.48 -0.03 11.75
C ARG A 18 -36.16 0.33 13.20
N ASP A 19 -35.21 -0.35 13.83
CA ASP A 19 -34.79 -0.10 15.21
C ASP A 19 -34.08 1.26 15.36
N THR A 20 -33.43 1.76 14.29
CA THR A 20 -32.79 3.09 14.29
C THR A 20 -33.72 4.23 13.84
N LEU A 21 -34.81 3.97 13.11
CA LEU A 21 -35.67 5.02 12.54
C LEU A 21 -37.07 5.13 13.15
N GLU A 22 -37.64 4.09 13.77
CA GLU A 22 -39.08 4.06 14.09
C GLU A 22 -39.49 4.38 15.54
N GLY A 23 -38.57 4.71 16.44
CA GLY A 23 -39.00 5.29 17.72
C GLY A 23 -37.87 5.45 18.74
N GLU A 24 -37.59 6.69 19.13
CA GLU A 24 -36.86 7.06 20.35
C GLU A 24 -35.56 6.27 20.67
N ALA A 25 -34.86 5.74 19.67
CA ALA A 25 -33.46 5.38 19.80
C ALA A 25 -32.65 6.66 19.55
N ASP A 26 -32.30 7.32 20.66
CA ASP A 26 -31.50 8.53 20.78
C ASP A 26 -30.27 8.51 19.83
N LEU A 27 -29.82 9.69 19.38
CA LEU A 27 -28.59 9.87 18.57
C LEU A 27 -27.44 9.01 19.11
N ASP A 28 -27.37 8.86 20.42
CA ASP A 28 -26.41 8.04 21.16
C ASP A 28 -26.45 6.54 20.78
N GLY A 29 -27.63 5.96 20.53
CA GLY A 29 -27.80 4.58 20.07
C GLY A 29 -27.23 4.36 18.67
N LEU A 30 -27.51 5.30 17.74
CA LEU A 30 -26.94 5.27 16.40
C LEU A 30 -25.41 5.45 16.43
N VAL A 31 -24.92 6.40 17.23
CA VAL A 31 -23.47 6.63 17.41
C VAL A 31 -22.81 5.36 17.97
N SER A 32 -23.41 4.72 18.98
CA SER A 32 -22.92 3.47 19.54
C SER A 32 -22.81 2.37 18.49
N ALA A 33 -23.89 2.14 17.72
CA ALA A 33 -23.91 1.13 16.66
C ALA A 33 -22.83 1.36 15.60
N LEU A 34 -22.66 2.61 15.16
CA LEU A 34 -21.61 2.97 14.19
C LEU A 34 -20.20 2.80 14.77
N VAL A 35 -19.97 3.16 16.04
CA VAL A 35 -18.67 2.96 16.70
C VAL A 35 -18.31 1.47 16.81
N HIS A 36 -19.30 0.62 17.08
CA HIS A 36 -19.13 -0.84 17.08
C HIS A 36 -18.82 -1.37 15.68
N ALA A 37 -19.61 -1.01 14.66
CA ALA A 37 -19.38 -1.43 13.28
C ALA A 37 -17.99 -1.01 12.76
N ILE A 38 -17.56 0.22 13.03
CA ILE A 38 -16.20 0.69 12.70
C ILE A 38 -15.13 -0.20 13.41
N GLY A 39 -15.38 -0.61 14.64
CA GLY A 39 -14.47 -1.50 15.38
C GLY A 39 -14.36 -2.89 14.76
N GLU A 40 -15.48 -3.45 14.30
CA GLU A 40 -15.51 -4.74 13.59
C GLU A 40 -14.76 -4.64 12.25
N ASP A 41 -15.00 -3.58 11.48
CA ASP A 41 -14.30 -3.33 10.21
C ASP A 41 -12.79 -3.19 10.41
N GLU A 42 -12.36 -2.43 11.43
CA GLU A 42 -10.95 -2.29 11.77
C GLU A 42 -10.30 -3.62 12.18
N ALA A 43 -10.99 -4.44 12.99
CA ALA A 43 -10.51 -5.76 13.39
C ALA A 43 -10.39 -6.70 12.19
N HIS A 44 -11.38 -6.70 11.28
CA HIS A 44 -11.33 -7.44 10.03
C HIS A 44 -10.18 -6.98 9.13
N ALA A 45 -9.97 -5.67 8.98
CA ALA A 45 -8.87 -5.13 8.19
C ALA A 45 -7.50 -5.60 8.70
N VAL A 46 -7.30 -5.60 10.03
CA VAL A 46 -6.07 -6.12 10.65
C VAL A 46 -5.89 -7.63 10.38
N GLY A 47 -6.94 -8.43 10.58
CA GLY A 47 -6.89 -9.87 10.33
C GLY A 47 -6.60 -10.22 8.86
N LEU A 48 -7.26 -9.53 7.93
CA LEU A 48 -7.04 -9.69 6.49
C LEU A 48 -5.62 -9.27 6.08
N LYS A 49 -5.10 -8.18 6.67
CA LYS A 49 -3.72 -7.75 6.41
C LYS A 49 -2.71 -8.80 6.88
N ALA A 50 -2.89 -9.34 8.08
CA ALA A 50 -2.04 -10.42 8.59
C ALA A 50 -2.08 -11.66 7.68
N TYR A 51 -3.26 -12.05 7.20
CA TYR A 51 -3.39 -13.15 6.24
C TYR A 51 -2.70 -12.85 4.90
N GLN A 52 -2.88 -11.64 4.37
CA GLN A 52 -2.21 -11.19 3.15
C GLN A 52 -0.69 -11.31 3.28
N ASP A 53 -0.12 -10.88 4.41
CA ASP A 53 1.32 -10.92 4.64
C ASP A 53 1.85 -12.37 4.71
N GLN A 54 1.10 -13.29 5.32
CA GLN A 54 1.43 -14.72 5.31
C GLN A 54 1.43 -15.31 3.90
N VAL A 55 0.44 -14.96 3.07
CA VAL A 55 0.37 -15.41 1.67
C VAL A 55 1.52 -14.80 0.86
N ALA A 56 1.81 -13.51 1.04
CA ALA A 56 2.91 -12.83 0.37
C ALA A 56 4.26 -13.48 0.71
N GLN A 57 4.49 -13.85 1.97
CA GLN A 57 5.68 -14.59 2.38
C GLN A 57 5.81 -15.93 1.63
N ARG A 58 4.71 -16.69 1.53
CA ARG A 58 4.71 -17.96 0.77
C ARG A 58 5.04 -17.74 -0.70
N VAL A 59 4.45 -16.72 -1.33
CA VAL A 59 4.74 -16.35 -2.71
C VAL A 59 6.23 -16.04 -2.88
N SER A 60 6.84 -15.25 -1.97
CA SER A 60 8.27 -14.97 -1.98
C SER A 60 9.11 -16.25 -1.92
N LEU A 61 8.79 -17.16 -1.00
CA LEU A 61 9.53 -18.43 -0.84
C LEU A 61 9.48 -19.30 -2.10
N TYR A 62 8.32 -19.39 -2.77
CA TYR A 62 8.23 -20.12 -4.03
C TYR A 62 9.00 -19.43 -5.17
N GLY A 63 9.00 -18.10 -5.20
CA GLY A 63 9.83 -17.30 -6.11
C GLY A 63 11.32 -17.57 -5.90
N GLU A 64 11.81 -17.48 -4.67
CA GLU A 64 13.19 -17.76 -4.30
C GLU A 64 13.62 -19.18 -4.66
N ARG A 65 12.75 -20.17 -4.42
CA ARG A 65 12.99 -21.57 -4.81
C ARG A 65 13.08 -21.75 -6.32
N ALA A 66 12.26 -21.05 -7.11
CA ALA A 66 12.33 -21.09 -8.56
C ALA A 66 13.63 -20.46 -9.07
N GLU A 67 14.02 -19.31 -8.52
CA GLU A 67 15.28 -18.64 -8.85
C GLU A 67 16.50 -19.48 -8.47
N PHE A 68 16.47 -20.16 -7.31
CA PHE A 68 17.52 -21.09 -6.93
C PHE A 68 17.67 -22.24 -7.95
N LYS A 69 16.56 -22.84 -8.39
CA LYS A 69 16.59 -23.87 -9.44
C LYS A 69 17.14 -23.34 -10.76
N ARG A 70 16.79 -22.10 -11.15
CA ARG A 70 17.37 -21.46 -12.35
C ARG A 70 18.89 -21.32 -12.23
N ARG A 71 19.40 -20.86 -11.09
CA ARG A 71 20.85 -20.78 -10.85
C ARG A 71 21.54 -22.14 -10.89
N LEU A 72 20.89 -23.21 -10.41
CA LEU A 72 21.41 -24.57 -10.54
C LEU A 72 21.45 -25.03 -12.00
N LEU A 73 20.41 -24.71 -12.79
CA LEU A 73 20.39 -25.05 -14.22
C LEU A 73 21.49 -24.34 -15.00
N VAL A 74 21.78 -23.07 -14.69
CA VAL A 74 22.91 -22.33 -15.28
C VAL A 74 24.22 -23.06 -15.00
N GLN A 75 24.51 -23.36 -13.73
CA GLN A 75 25.72 -24.08 -13.33
C GLN A 75 25.81 -25.47 -13.99
N ALA A 76 24.70 -26.20 -14.08
CA ALA A 76 24.66 -27.52 -14.71
C ALA A 76 24.98 -27.45 -16.22
N LEU A 77 24.40 -26.49 -16.94
CA LEU A 77 24.69 -26.27 -18.36
C LEU A 77 26.15 -25.88 -18.58
N GLU A 78 26.71 -24.98 -17.75
CA GLU A 78 28.12 -24.59 -17.78
C GLU A 78 29.06 -25.79 -17.54
N ILE A 79 28.82 -26.57 -16.48
CA ILE A 79 29.62 -27.76 -16.16
C ILE A 79 29.52 -28.81 -17.27
N SER A 80 28.35 -29.00 -17.85
CA SER A 80 28.13 -29.98 -18.91
C SER A 80 28.72 -29.55 -20.28
N GLY A 81 29.10 -28.28 -20.42
CA GLY A 81 29.54 -27.69 -21.70
C GLY A 81 28.45 -27.64 -22.76
N ARG A 82 27.18 -27.85 -22.40
CA ARG A 82 26.04 -27.81 -23.33
C ARG A 82 25.35 -26.46 -23.24
N PRO A 83 25.25 -25.69 -24.33
CA PRO A 83 24.60 -24.38 -24.31
C PRO A 83 23.08 -24.46 -24.17
N ALA A 84 22.47 -25.60 -24.53
CA ALA A 84 21.03 -25.85 -24.39
C ALA A 84 20.70 -27.34 -24.22
N ILE A 85 19.58 -27.63 -23.55
CA ILE A 85 19.00 -28.95 -23.37
C ILE A 85 17.49 -28.86 -23.59
N GLU A 86 16.97 -29.72 -24.45
CA GLU A 86 15.53 -29.91 -24.67
C GLU A 86 14.95 -30.92 -23.68
N THR A 87 13.78 -30.61 -23.13
CA THR A 87 13.02 -31.50 -22.25
C THR A 87 11.55 -31.52 -22.66
N ASP A 88 10.77 -32.46 -22.12
CA ASP A 88 9.31 -32.50 -22.26
C ASP A 88 8.61 -31.26 -21.69
N GLY A 89 9.21 -30.62 -20.67
CA GLY A 89 8.76 -29.35 -20.08
C GLY A 89 9.26 -28.09 -20.82
N GLY A 90 10.07 -28.24 -21.87
CA GLY A 90 10.60 -27.15 -22.70
C GLY A 90 12.12 -27.07 -22.79
N THR A 91 12.61 -26.05 -23.48
CA THR A 91 14.04 -25.82 -23.74
C THR A 91 14.70 -24.97 -22.64
N VAL A 92 15.79 -25.47 -22.05
CA VAL A 92 16.66 -24.68 -21.17
C VAL A 92 17.91 -24.29 -21.96
N SER A 93 18.20 -23.00 -22.08
CA SER A 93 19.37 -22.48 -22.81
C SER A 93 20.08 -21.39 -22.01
N LEU A 94 21.41 -21.39 -22.07
CA LEU A 94 22.22 -20.27 -21.58
C LEU A 94 22.05 -19.08 -22.52
N ARG A 95 21.81 -17.91 -21.95
CA ARG A 95 21.74 -16.65 -22.70
C ARG A 95 22.57 -15.59 -21.99
N PRO A 96 23.34 -14.77 -22.73
CA PRO A 96 24.01 -13.63 -22.15
C PRO A 96 22.97 -12.63 -21.63
N VAL A 97 23.10 -12.24 -20.37
CA VAL A 97 22.29 -11.16 -19.78
C VAL A 97 23.05 -9.85 -19.92
N ALA A 98 22.35 -8.78 -20.29
CA ALA A 98 22.96 -7.46 -20.37
C ALA A 98 23.57 -7.07 -19.01
N PRO A 99 24.77 -6.46 -18.98
CA PRO A 99 25.35 -5.96 -17.74
C PRO A 99 24.38 -5.00 -17.05
N LYS A 100 24.21 -5.17 -15.73
CA LYS A 100 23.44 -4.23 -14.92
C LYS A 100 24.32 -3.04 -14.57
N LEU A 101 23.79 -1.83 -14.67
CA LEU A 101 24.45 -0.64 -14.11
C LEU A 101 24.57 -0.82 -12.59
N ILE A 102 25.80 -0.76 -12.09
CA ILE A 102 26.10 -0.71 -10.66
C ILE A 102 26.64 0.69 -10.42
N GLU A 103 25.83 1.53 -9.79
CA GLU A 103 26.22 2.87 -9.39
C GLU A 103 27.14 2.76 -8.17
N GLY A 104 28.30 3.44 -8.23
CA GLY A 104 29.23 3.55 -7.11
C GLY A 104 28.84 4.69 -6.16
N GLU A 105 29.83 5.30 -5.52
CA GLU A 105 29.60 6.50 -4.72
C GLU A 105 29.12 7.65 -5.62
N SER A 106 28.08 8.36 -5.20
CA SER A 106 27.45 9.39 -6.03
C SER A 106 28.40 10.54 -6.37
N ALA A 107 29.39 10.80 -5.50
CA ALA A 107 30.41 11.82 -5.70
C ALA A 107 31.41 11.50 -6.84
N ASP A 108 31.58 10.22 -7.18
CA ASP A 108 32.50 9.79 -8.23
C ASP A 108 31.86 9.79 -9.63
N ILE A 109 30.52 9.88 -9.69
CA ILE A 109 29.78 9.91 -10.97
C ILE A 109 29.86 11.33 -11.55
N PRO A 110 30.43 11.51 -12.76
CA PRO A 110 30.56 12.82 -13.38
C PRO A 110 29.23 13.56 -13.53
N ALA A 111 29.27 14.89 -13.40
CA ALA A 111 28.10 15.78 -13.47
C ALA A 111 27.25 15.61 -14.75
N GLU A 112 27.83 15.12 -15.85
CA GLU A 112 27.13 14.87 -17.11
C GLU A 112 26.05 13.77 -17.03
N PHE A 113 26.16 12.85 -16.07
CA PHE A 113 25.16 11.80 -15.84
C PHE A 113 24.07 12.22 -14.86
N TRP A 114 24.25 13.35 -14.17
CA TRP A 114 23.28 13.88 -13.22
C TRP A 114 22.33 14.85 -13.90
N GLN A 115 21.03 14.57 -13.83
CA GLN A 115 20.01 15.55 -14.23
C GLN A 115 19.77 16.53 -13.07
N PRO A 116 19.82 17.86 -13.31
CA PRO A 116 19.49 18.84 -12.28
C PRO A 116 18.07 18.61 -11.78
N GLN A 117 17.91 18.21 -10.52
CA GLN A 117 16.59 18.08 -9.93
C GLN A 117 16.05 19.48 -9.57
N PRO A 118 14.77 19.77 -9.87
CA PRO A 118 14.15 21.00 -9.41
C PRO A 118 14.20 21.06 -7.88
N PRO A 119 14.38 22.25 -7.28
CA PRO A 119 14.45 22.39 -5.83
C PRO A 119 13.22 21.76 -5.18
N LYS A 120 13.47 20.76 -4.32
CA LYS A 120 12.40 20.04 -3.63
C LYS A 120 11.73 20.99 -2.66
N LEU A 121 10.44 21.23 -2.87
CA LEU A 121 9.64 22.05 -1.96
C LEU A 121 9.63 21.43 -0.56
N ASP A 122 10.15 22.17 0.42
CA ASP A 122 10.02 21.80 1.82
C ASP A 122 8.59 22.09 2.28
N ARG A 123 7.71 21.10 2.11
CA ARG A 123 6.31 21.17 2.51
C ARG A 123 6.16 21.37 4.02
N ARG A 124 7.12 20.93 4.85
CA ARG A 124 7.04 21.08 6.32
C ARG A 124 7.34 22.51 6.70
N ALA A 125 8.41 23.10 6.16
CA ALA A 125 8.74 24.51 6.37
C ALA A 125 7.64 25.43 5.81
N LEU A 126 7.10 25.10 4.63
CA LEU A 126 5.98 25.84 4.03
C LEU A 126 4.73 25.81 4.92
N LEU A 127 4.36 24.63 5.41
CA LEU A 127 3.21 24.46 6.30
C LEU A 127 3.42 25.17 7.66
N ALA A 128 4.64 25.16 8.20
CA ALA A 128 4.98 25.90 9.41
C ALA A 128 4.86 27.42 9.19
N ALA A 129 5.43 27.95 8.11
CA ALA A 129 5.34 29.36 7.75
C ALA A 129 3.90 29.84 7.59
N LEU A 130 3.05 29.05 6.91
CA LEU A 130 1.63 29.37 6.78
C LEU A 130 0.87 29.32 8.12
N LYS A 131 1.21 28.38 9.01
CA LYS A 131 0.64 28.31 10.36
C LYS A 131 1.05 29.49 11.25
N GLU A 132 2.25 30.02 11.05
CA GLU A 132 2.77 31.21 11.72
C GLU A 132 2.19 32.52 11.14
N GLY A 133 1.32 32.44 10.13
CA GLY A 133 0.67 33.59 9.51
C GLY A 133 1.54 34.32 8.48
N ARG A 134 2.66 33.73 8.03
CA ARG A 134 3.45 34.28 6.92
C ARG A 134 2.69 34.04 5.61
N ASP A 135 2.47 35.12 4.86
CA ASP A 135 1.92 35.02 3.51
C ASP A 135 2.97 34.40 2.57
N VAL A 136 2.63 33.27 1.94
CA VAL A 136 3.49 32.60 0.97
C VAL A 136 2.73 32.50 -0.35
N PRO A 137 3.13 33.29 -1.38
CA PRO A 137 2.49 33.25 -2.69
C PRO A 137 2.42 31.83 -3.26
N GLY A 138 1.21 31.38 -3.59
CA GLY A 138 0.96 30.05 -4.17
C GLY A 138 0.66 28.93 -3.15
N ALA A 139 0.56 29.23 -1.85
CA ALA A 139 0.15 28.25 -0.85
C ALA A 139 -0.81 28.87 0.17
N SER A 140 -1.86 28.13 0.53
CA SER A 140 -2.85 28.55 1.54
C SER A 140 -3.25 27.36 2.40
N LEU A 141 -3.65 27.64 3.65
CA LEU A 141 -4.29 26.63 4.49
C LEU A 141 -5.78 26.57 4.14
N SER A 142 -6.31 25.37 3.98
CA SER A 142 -7.76 25.19 3.95
C SER A 142 -8.35 25.47 5.34
N ASN A 143 -9.65 25.76 5.41
CA ASN A 143 -10.38 26.04 6.65
C ASN A 143 -10.44 24.85 7.63
N GLY A 144 -9.72 23.76 7.36
CA GLY A 144 -9.83 22.50 8.08
C GLY A 144 -11.18 21.82 7.84
N GLY A 145 -11.28 20.57 8.28
CA GLY A 145 -12.54 19.83 8.36
C GLY A 145 -12.77 19.36 9.79
N VAL A 146 -14.01 19.02 10.13
CA VAL A 146 -14.33 18.32 11.36
C VAL A 146 -14.20 16.81 11.13
N THR A 147 -13.61 16.10 12.08
CA THR A 147 -13.47 14.63 12.06
C THR A 147 -13.80 14.06 13.43
N ILE A 148 -14.14 12.78 13.49
CA ILE A 148 -14.51 12.07 14.72
C ILE A 148 -13.25 11.40 15.29
N SER A 149 -13.05 11.50 16.60
CA SER A 149 -12.00 10.77 17.32
C SER A 149 -12.65 9.70 18.18
N ILE A 150 -12.37 8.43 17.90
CA ILE A 150 -12.83 7.27 18.68
C ILE A 150 -11.67 6.78 19.53
N ARG A 151 -11.88 6.64 20.84
CA ARG A 151 -10.91 6.06 21.78
C ARG A 151 -11.51 4.79 22.38
N ARG A 152 -10.83 3.67 22.21
CA ARG A 152 -11.22 2.37 22.78
C ARG A 152 -10.32 2.10 23.99
N ALA A 153 -10.92 1.66 25.11
CA ALA A 153 -10.21 1.34 26.34
C ALA A 153 -9.53 -0.04 26.27
#